data_AF-X1TG81-F1
#
_entry.id   AF-X1TG81-F1
#
_cell.length_a   1.000
_cell.length_b   1.000
_cell.length_c   1.000
_cell.angle_alpha   90.00
_cell.angle_beta   90.00
_cell.angle_gamma   90.00
#
_symmetry.space_group_name_H-M   'P 1'
#
loop_
_entity.id
_entity.type
_entity.pdbx_description
1 polymer ?
#
loop_
_entity_poly.entity_id
_entity_poly.type
_entity_poly.pdbx_seq_one_letter_code
_entity_poly.pdbx_strand_id
1 'polypeptide(L)'
;AEKLLLRNNINNIKIEQIEGRLSDHYDPRQKKLGLSKEIYYGKSIAAQGIVAHEIGHALQDAKNYFPLSLRSNLVPVTNIGSRMAIPLFLIGFIFSFPGLMDIGIIAFSLAVLFQLVTISFSAVFWGSAM
;
A
#
# COMPACT_ATOMS: atom_id res chain seq x y z
N ALA A 1 21.34 6.24 -2.50
CA ALA A 1 20.01 6.89 -2.48
C ALA A 1 19.99 8.16 -3.35
N GLU A 2 20.77 9.20 -3.04
CA GLU A 2 20.73 10.50 -3.77
C GLU A 2 20.83 10.37 -5.30
N LYS A 3 21.80 9.61 -5.82
CA LYS A 3 21.94 9.40 -7.27
C LYS A 3 20.69 8.81 -7.92
N LEU A 4 19.96 7.93 -7.22
CA LEU A 4 18.73 7.30 -7.75
C LEU A 4 17.56 8.29 -7.72
N LEU A 5 17.46 9.11 -6.68
CA LEU A 5 16.44 10.15 -6.58
C LEU A 5 16.62 11.22 -7.67
N LEU A 6 17.87 11.70 -7.85
CA LEU A 6 18.22 12.67 -8.90
C LEU A 6 17.92 12.13 -10.31
N ARG A 7 18.24 10.86 -10.57
CA ARG A 7 17.91 10.20 -11.86
C ARG A 7 16.41 10.14 -12.14
N ASN A 8 15.58 10.19 -11.12
CA ASN A 8 14.12 10.18 -11.24
C ASN A 8 13.49 11.59 -11.10
N ASN A 9 14.30 12.65 -11.15
CA ASN A 9 13.87 14.06 -10.96
C ASN A 9 13.20 14.33 -9.61
N ILE A 10 13.58 13.59 -8.57
CA ILE A 10 13.06 13.77 -7.21
C ILE A 10 14.13 14.45 -6.35
N ASN A 11 13.90 15.73 -6.04
CA ASN A 11 14.88 16.55 -5.31
C ASN A 11 14.41 16.93 -3.90
N ASN A 12 13.14 16.68 -3.58
CA ASN A 12 12.50 17.16 -2.36
C ASN A 12 12.37 16.07 -1.28
N ILE A 13 13.27 15.08 -1.28
CA ILE A 13 13.28 14.02 -0.28
C ILE A 13 14.53 14.14 0.57
N LYS A 14 14.33 14.35 1.87
CA LYS A 14 15.43 14.39 2.83
C LYS A 14 15.77 12.96 3.26
N ILE A 15 17.03 12.58 3.11
CA ILE A 15 17.53 11.28 3.59
C ILE A 15 18.06 11.50 5.01
N GLU A 16 17.60 10.69 5.95
CA GLU A 16 18.07 10.73 7.33
C GLU A 16 18.39 9.35 7.86
N GLN A 17 19.40 9.29 8.73
CA GLN A 17 19.72 8.08 9.45
C GLN A 17 18.78 7.96 10.64
N ILE A 18 18.12 6.81 10.78
CA ILE A 18 17.24 6.49 11.91
C ILE A 18 17.84 5.38 12.77
N GLU A 19 17.41 5.34 14.03
CA GLU A 19 17.76 4.26 14.96
C GLU A 19 16.89 3.02 14.74
N GLY A 20 17.41 1.87 15.13
CA GLY A 20 16.77 0.56 14.91
C GLY A 20 17.43 -0.24 13.80
N ARG A 21 16.89 -1.45 13.58
CA ARG A 21 17.38 -2.41 12.58
C ARG A 21 16.19 -2.84 11.73
N LEU A 22 16.34 -2.75 10.39
CA LEU A 22 15.27 -3.01 9.43
C LEU A 22 14.04 -2.09 9.63
N SER A 23 14.27 -0.90 10.16
CA SER A 23 13.23 0.12 10.37
C SER A 23 13.14 1.11 9.21
N ASP A 24 13.82 0.82 8.09
CA ASP A 24 13.90 1.65 6.89
C ASP A 24 12.51 1.93 6.33
N HIS A 25 12.20 3.19 6.07
CA HIS A 25 10.90 3.58 5.52
C HIS A 25 10.94 4.95 4.82
N TYR A 26 10.06 5.12 3.84
CA TYR A 26 9.70 6.41 3.29
C TYR A 26 8.43 7.00 3.94
N ASP A 27 8.51 8.24 4.41
CA ASP A 27 7.36 9.03 4.88
C ASP A 27 6.87 10.00 3.78
N PRO A 28 5.71 9.75 3.15
CA PRO A 28 5.15 10.61 2.10
C PRO A 28 4.63 11.96 2.62
N ARG A 29 4.34 12.09 3.93
CA ARG A 29 3.83 13.33 4.53
C ARG A 29 4.96 14.31 4.76
N GLN A 30 6.07 13.83 5.32
CA GLN A 30 7.25 14.66 5.58
C GLN A 30 8.23 14.68 4.40
N LYS A 31 8.01 13.85 3.37
CA LYS A 31 8.92 13.62 2.24
C LYS A 31 10.33 13.25 2.74
N LYS A 32 10.39 12.24 3.60
CA LYS A 32 11.64 11.78 4.23
C LYS A 32 11.90 10.32 3.96
N LEU A 33 13.16 10.00 3.73
CA LEU A 33 13.65 8.64 3.59
C LEU A 33 14.51 8.31 4.82
N GLY A 34 13.93 7.60 5.77
CA GLY A 34 14.62 7.13 6.97
C GLY A 34 15.33 5.81 6.67
N LEU A 35 16.65 5.78 6.81
CA LEU A 35 17.44 4.56 6.63
C LEU A 35 18.12 4.16 7.95
N SER A 36 18.00 2.90 8.32
CA SER A 36 18.67 2.35 9.50
C SER A 36 20.18 2.40 9.30
N LYS A 37 20.95 2.48 10.40
CA LYS A 37 22.42 2.64 10.35
C LYS A 37 23.10 1.59 9.47
N GLU A 38 22.64 0.34 9.53
CA GLU A 38 23.17 -0.77 8.73
C GLU A 38 22.97 -0.56 7.23
N ILE A 39 21.86 0.05 6.82
CA ILE A 39 21.51 0.30 5.42
C ILE A 39 22.10 1.63 4.92
N TYR A 40 22.11 2.65 5.78
CA TYR A 40 22.67 3.96 5.49
C TYR A 40 24.17 3.89 5.14
N TYR A 41 24.95 3.13 5.91
CA TYR A 41 26.39 2.92 5.65
C TYR A 41 26.72 1.61 4.93
N GLY A 42 25.75 0.69 4.84
CA GLY A 42 25.94 -0.62 4.23
C GLY A 42 26.13 -0.54 2.71
N LYS A 43 27.03 -1.38 2.19
CA LYS A 43 27.27 -1.51 0.74
C LYS A 43 26.81 -2.85 0.16
N SER A 44 26.17 -3.69 0.97
CA SER A 44 25.71 -5.02 0.55
C SER A 44 24.60 -4.91 -0.51
N ILE A 45 24.43 -5.97 -1.31
CA ILE A 45 23.34 -6.08 -2.29
C ILE A 45 21.98 -5.94 -1.58
N ALA A 46 21.83 -6.55 -0.40
CA ALA A 46 20.63 -6.43 0.41
C ALA A 46 20.34 -4.97 0.80
N ALA A 47 21.36 -4.21 1.23
CA ALA A 47 21.19 -2.80 1.57
C ALA A 47 20.78 -1.94 0.37
N GLN A 48 21.39 -2.19 -0.79
CA GLN A 48 20.97 -1.52 -2.03
C GLN A 48 19.54 -1.87 -2.44
N GLY A 49 19.12 -3.13 -2.24
CA GLY A 49 17.75 -3.58 -2.49
C GLY A 49 16.73 -2.89 -1.60
N ILE A 50 17.01 -2.75 -0.30
CA ILE A 50 16.14 -2.03 0.64
C ILE A 50 16.04 -0.55 0.26
N VAL A 51 17.17 0.10 -0.03
CA VAL A 51 17.17 1.50 -0.51
C VAL A 51 16.37 1.66 -1.79
N ALA A 52 16.49 0.72 -2.74
CA ALA A 52 15.71 0.76 -3.98
C ALA A 52 14.21 0.56 -3.72
N HIS A 53 13.83 -0.34 -2.82
CA HIS A 53 12.44 -0.55 -2.41
C HIS A 53 11.81 0.72 -1.84
N GLU A 54 12.50 1.39 -0.91
CA GLU A 54 12.00 2.62 -0.29
C GLU A 54 11.96 3.80 -1.26
N ILE A 55 12.93 3.89 -2.19
CA ILE A 55 12.87 4.86 -3.28
C ILE A 55 11.70 4.58 -4.23
N GLY A 56 11.30 3.31 -4.38
CA GLY A 56 10.08 2.93 -5.10
C GLY A 56 8.84 3.59 -4.52
N HIS A 57 8.68 3.60 -3.19
CA HIS A 57 7.58 4.29 -2.50
C HIS A 57 7.64 5.80 -2.74
N ALA A 58 8.83 6.39 -2.66
CA ALA A 58 9.05 7.80 -3.00
C ALA A 58 8.66 8.16 -4.44
N LEU A 59 8.98 7.29 -5.40
CA LEU A 59 8.65 7.50 -6.82
C LEU A 59 7.15 7.38 -7.09
N GLN A 60 6.48 6.42 -6.45
CA GLN A 60 5.03 6.27 -6.54
C GLN A 60 4.30 7.50 -5.98
N ASP A 61 4.77 8.00 -4.84
CA ASP A 61 4.26 9.22 -4.23
C ASP A 61 4.52 10.46 -5.11
N ALA A 62 5.73 10.60 -5.68
CA ALA A 62 6.06 11.70 -6.60
C ALA A 62 5.20 11.69 -7.89
N LYS A 63 4.78 10.52 -8.36
CA LYS A 63 3.93 10.36 -9.55
C LYS A 63 2.43 10.48 -9.26
N ASN A 64 2.03 10.79 -8.02
CA ASN A 64 0.63 10.71 -7.58
C ASN A 64 -0.04 9.43 -8.07
N TYR A 65 0.61 8.29 -7.83
CA TYR A 65 0.23 7.02 -8.46
C TYR A 65 -1.19 6.63 -8.06
N PHE A 66 -2.14 6.89 -8.97
CA PHE A 66 -3.58 6.75 -8.74
C PHE A 66 -3.99 5.37 -8.18
N PRO A 67 -3.42 4.24 -8.63
CA PRO A 67 -3.73 2.93 -8.04
C PRO A 67 -3.34 2.80 -6.56
N LEU A 68 -2.25 3.45 -6.13
CA LEU A 68 -1.81 3.42 -4.73
C LEU A 68 -2.75 4.26 -3.85
N SER A 69 -3.14 5.46 -4.31
CA SER A 69 -4.09 6.30 -3.58
C SER A 69 -5.47 5.65 -3.50
N LEU A 70 -5.93 5.02 -4.58
CA LEU A 70 -7.18 4.29 -4.63
C LEU A 70 -7.18 3.13 -3.62
N ARG A 71 -6.11 2.32 -3.60
CA ARG A 71 -5.95 1.22 -2.63
C ARG A 71 -5.97 1.73 -1.18
N SER A 72 -5.15 2.73 -0.85
CA SER A 72 -5.07 3.24 0.53
C SER A 72 -6.40 3.77 1.06
N ASN A 73 -7.21 4.40 0.21
CA ASN A 73 -8.53 4.91 0.60
C ASN A 73 -9.59 3.81 0.71
N LEU A 74 -9.50 2.75 -0.11
CA LEU A 74 -10.48 1.68 -0.14
C LEU A 74 -10.25 0.59 0.92
N VAL A 75 -9.00 0.36 1.36
CA VAL A 75 -8.65 -0.63 2.40
C VAL A 75 -9.51 -0.52 3.68
N PRO A 76 -9.70 0.65 4.32
CA PRO A 76 -10.54 0.73 5.51
C PRO A 76 -12.00 0.39 5.23
N VAL A 77 -12.53 0.85 4.08
CA VAL A 77 -13.92 0.60 3.66
C VAL A 77 -14.15 -0.90 3.40
N THR A 78 -13.21 -1.54 2.69
CA THR A 78 -13.29 -2.96 2.37
C THR A 78 -13.12 -3.84 3.61
N ASN A 79 -12.28 -3.44 4.57
CA ASN A 79 -12.14 -4.18 5.83
C ASN A 79 -13.43 -4.17 6.66
N ILE A 80 -14.10 -3.02 6.74
CA ILE A 80 -15.39 -2.90 7.44
C ILE A 80 -16.46 -3.70 6.69
N GLY A 81 -16.58 -3.50 5.37
CA GLY A 81 -17.53 -4.19 4.51
C GLY A 81 -17.40 -5.71 4.60
N SER A 82 -16.18 -6.25 4.45
CA SER A 82 -15.93 -7.70 4.52
C SER A 82 -16.24 -8.30 5.88
N ARG A 83 -15.92 -7.60 6.97
CA ARG A 83 -16.21 -8.08 8.34
C ARG A 83 -17.70 -8.05 8.66
N MET A 84 -18.42 -7.07 8.13
CA MET A 84 -19.85 -6.89 8.37
C MET A 84 -20.74 -7.67 7.41
N ALA A 85 -20.25 -8.03 6.22
CA ALA A 85 -21.06 -8.69 5.19
C ALA A 85 -21.71 -9.99 5.67
N ILE A 86 -20.93 -10.90 6.29
CA ILE A 86 -21.44 -12.19 6.80
C ILE A 86 -22.41 -11.98 7.97
N PRO A 87 -22.08 -11.19 9.03
CA PRO A 87 -23.04 -10.89 10.09
C PRO A 87 -24.33 -10.24 9.60
N LEU A 88 -24.27 -9.25 8.71
CA LEU A 88 -25.45 -8.58 8.17
C LEU A 88 -26.33 -9.54 7.38
N PHE A 89 -25.72 -10.38 6.54
CA PHE A 89 -26.42 -11.43 5.82
C PHE A 89 -27.10 -12.42 6.77
N LEU A 90 -26.38 -12.92 7.78
CA LEU A 90 -26.91 -13.89 8.75
C LEU A 90 -28.02 -13.30 9.62
N ILE A 91 -27.89 -12.06 10.07
CA ILE A 91 -28.94 -11.35 10.81
C ILE A 91 -30.16 -11.17 9.90
N GLY A 92 -29.97 -10.70 8.66
CA GLY A 92 -31.05 -10.58 7.69
C GLY A 92 -31.75 -11.91 7.43
N PHE A 93 -31.01 -13.00 7.37
CA PHE A 93 -31.54 -14.35 7.20
C PHE A 93 -32.33 -14.83 8.43
N ILE A 94 -31.75 -14.73 9.63
CA ILE A 94 -32.37 -15.19 10.89
C ILE A 94 -33.67 -14.43 11.17
N PHE A 95 -33.68 -13.11 10.97
CA PHE A 95 -34.84 -12.26 11.20
C PHE A 95 -35.77 -12.14 10.00
N SER A 96 -35.52 -12.89 8.91
CA SER A 96 -36.30 -12.85 7.66
C SER A 96 -36.51 -11.43 7.15
N PHE A 97 -35.44 -10.63 7.14
CA PHE A 97 -35.42 -9.25 6.68
C PHE A 97 -34.61 -9.11 5.38
N PRO A 98 -35.26 -9.18 4.20
CA PRO A 98 -34.56 -9.25 2.90
C PRO A 98 -33.64 -8.05 2.64
N GLY A 99 -34.05 -6.84 3.05
CA GLY A 99 -33.24 -5.64 2.82
C GLY A 99 -31.87 -5.67 3.51
N LEU A 100 -31.76 -6.30 4.68
CA LEU A 100 -30.47 -6.44 5.38
C LEU A 100 -29.60 -7.54 4.75
N MET A 101 -30.25 -8.57 4.21
CA MET A 101 -29.58 -9.62 3.45
C MET A 101 -28.98 -9.06 2.16
N ASP A 102 -29.72 -8.22 1.43
CA ASP A 102 -29.25 -7.54 0.21
C ASP A 102 -28.06 -6.62 0.50
N ILE A 103 -28.09 -5.87 1.61
CA ILE A 103 -26.96 -5.05 2.05
C ILE A 103 -25.72 -5.92 2.30
N GLY A 104 -25.88 -7.07 2.96
CA GLY A 104 -24.79 -8.03 3.19
C GLY A 104 -24.20 -8.59 1.89
N ILE A 105 -25.06 -8.95 0.92
CA ILE A 105 -24.65 -9.42 -0.41
C ILE A 105 -23.88 -8.34 -1.17
N ILE A 106 -24.42 -7.11 -1.24
CA ILE A 106 -23.77 -5.99 -1.93
C ILE A 106 -22.41 -5.69 -1.29
N ALA A 107 -22.34 -5.65 0.05
CA ALA A 107 -21.08 -5.44 0.75
C ALA A 107 -20.04 -6.53 0.44
N PHE A 108 -20.45 -7.80 0.41
CA PHE A 108 -19.58 -8.91 0.04
C PHE A 108 -19.12 -8.83 -1.43
N SER A 109 -20.04 -8.59 -2.37
CA SER A 109 -19.71 -8.47 -3.79
C SER A 109 -18.75 -7.33 -4.07
N LEU A 110 -18.92 -6.17 -3.42
CA LEU A 110 -18.00 -5.04 -3.53
C LEU A 110 -16.61 -5.38 -2.99
N ALA A 111 -16.51 -6.10 -1.88
CA ALA A 111 -15.24 -6.55 -1.34
C ALA A 111 -14.51 -7.52 -2.29
N VAL A 112 -15.23 -8.49 -2.87
CA VAL A 112 -14.67 -9.43 -3.85
C VAL A 112 -14.20 -8.70 -5.11
N LEU A 113 -15.01 -7.80 -5.66
CA LEU A 113 -14.63 -6.97 -6.80
C LEU A 113 -13.36 -6.16 -6.51
N PHE A 114 -13.29 -5.52 -5.33
CA PHE A 114 -12.10 -4.80 -4.91
C PHE A 114 -10.86 -5.70 -4.85
N GLN A 115 -11.01 -6.93 -4.35
CA GLN A 115 -9.93 -7.91 -4.29
C GLN A 115 -9.42 -8.27 -5.70
N LEU A 116 -10.32 -8.54 -6.65
CA LEU A 116 -9.99 -8.90 -8.03
C LEU A 116 -9.24 -7.77 -8.75
N VAL A 117 -9.73 -6.55 -8.59
CA VAL A 117 -9.11 -5.34 -9.15
C VAL A 117 -7.72 -5.12 -8.53
N THR A 118 -7.61 -5.21 -7.21
CA THR A 118 -6.35 -5.00 -6.48
C THR A 118 -5.29 -6.02 -6.86
N ILE A 119 -5.66 -7.30 -6.97
CA ILE A 119 -4.75 -8.37 -7.38
C ILE A 119 -4.26 -8.11 -8.82
N SER A 120 -5.18 -7.83 -9.75
CA SER A 120 -4.82 -7.54 -11.15
C SER A 120 -3.83 -6.37 -11.26
N PHE A 121 -4.07 -5.27 -10.54
CA PHE A 121 -3.15 -4.14 -10.53
C PHE A 121 -1.79 -4.48 -9.91
N SER A 122 -1.76 -5.21 -8.79
CA SER A 122 -0.48 -5.60 -8.17
C SER A 122 0.32 -6.59 -9.02
N ALA A 123 -0.33 -7.54 -9.68
CA ALA A 123 0.32 -8.51 -10.55
C ALA A 123 0.90 -7.86 -11.81
N VAL A 124 0.16 -6.95 -12.44
CA VAL A 124 0.64 -6.18 -13.60
C VAL A 124 1.82 -5.28 -13.20
N PHE A 125 1.78 -4.64 -12.04
CA PHE A 125 2.86 -3.77 -11.57
C PHE A 125 4.17 -4.52 -11.29
N TRP A 126 4.09 -5.69 -10.63
CA TRP A 126 5.27 -6.54 -10.40
C TRP A 126 5.85 -7.13 -11.69
N GLY A 127 5.00 -7.47 -12.67
CA GLY A 127 5.45 -7.96 -13.98
C GLY A 127 6.17 -6.91 -14.83
N SER A 128 5.92 -5.61 -14.60
CA SER A 128 6.62 -4.51 -15.29
C SER A 128 7.86 -3.99 -14.54
N ALA A 129 8.13 -4.48 -13.34
CA ALA A 129 9.25 -4.05 -12.48
C ALA A 129 10.38 -5.10 -12.37
N MET A 130 10.20 -6.28 -12.98
CA MET A 130 11.22 -7.31 -13.21
C MET A 130 11.74 -7.23 -14.65
#